data_AF-A0A848YKA4-F1
#
_entry.id   AF-A0A848YKA4-F1
#
_cell.length_a   1.000
_cell.length_b   1.000
_cell.length_c   1.000
_cell.angle_alpha   90.00
_cell.angle_beta   90.00
_cell.angle_gamma   90.00
#
_symmetry.space_group_name_H-M   'P 1'
#
loop_
_entity.id
_entity.type
_entity.pdbx_description
1 polymer ?
#
loop_
_entity_poly.entity_id
_entity_poly.type
_entity_poly.pdbx_seq_one_letter_code
_entity_poly.pdbx_strand_id
1 'polypeptide(L)'
;MSAFGKKTGPGGMKPGARPSFGVARPMKSGEKADAESSEESGGGQFPPLPKGGGSAEPAPAAPKPSPSSGNPNDDAMARLSERMNATHATDSEVGGFEASIHKIKEQVLPRLLERVDPEAAATLTKDELSEEFRPIIMEVLAELKVTLNRREQFALEKVLIDELLGFGPLEELLNDPDVSDIMVNGPQQTYIEKNGKLTLAPIQFRDEQHLFQIAQRIVNQVGRRVDQTTPLADARLKDGSRVNVIVPPLSLKGTAISIRKFSEKPITLDMLKEFGSMSEKMCTALKIAGASRMNIV
;
A
#
# COMPACT_ATOMS: atom_id res chain seq x y z
N MET A 1 20.48 -59.18 18.16
CA MET A 1 20.25 -59.29 19.62
C MET A 1 19.15 -58.31 19.98
N SER A 2 18.22 -58.78 20.80
CA SER A 2 16.94 -58.18 21.19
C SER A 2 17.05 -57.19 22.35
N ALA A 3 15.96 -56.44 22.56
CA ALA A 3 15.37 -55.94 23.82
C ALA A 3 15.47 -54.42 24.05
N PHE A 4 14.41 -53.63 23.79
CA PHE A 4 13.22 -53.36 24.63
C PHE A 4 13.51 -52.76 26.02
N GLY A 5 12.99 -51.55 26.24
CA GLY A 5 12.94 -50.88 27.55
C GLY A 5 11.98 -49.68 27.55
N LYS A 6 10.68 -49.96 27.60
CA LYS A 6 9.54 -49.03 27.72
C LYS A 6 9.12 -48.96 29.20
N LYS A 7 8.81 -47.77 29.74
CA LYS A 7 7.91 -47.49 30.90
C LYS A 7 7.73 -45.96 31.00
N THR A 8 6.61 -45.32 30.67
CA THR A 8 5.24 -45.24 31.25
C THR A 8 5.13 -44.78 32.70
N GLY A 9 4.43 -43.66 32.90
CA GLY A 9 3.80 -43.24 34.16
C GLY A 9 2.98 -41.95 33.99
N PRO A 10 1.64 -42.00 33.90
CA PRO A 10 0.76 -40.84 33.81
C PRO A 10 0.33 -40.36 35.20
N GLY A 11 0.50 -39.06 35.49
CA GLY A 11 -0.06 -38.40 36.66
C GLY A 11 -1.55 -38.13 36.46
N GLY A 12 -2.39 -38.74 37.30
CA GLY A 12 -3.85 -38.71 37.19
C GLY A 12 -4.46 -37.32 37.38
N MET A 13 -5.24 -36.89 36.38
CA MET A 13 -6.16 -35.77 36.46
C MET A 13 -7.56 -36.33 36.75
N LYS A 14 -8.15 -35.94 37.88
CA LYS A 14 -9.55 -36.29 38.23
C LYS A 14 -10.53 -35.65 37.24
N PRO A 15 -11.56 -36.38 36.77
CA PRO A 15 -12.61 -35.79 35.95
C PRO A 15 -13.55 -34.96 36.84
N GLY A 16 -13.67 -33.65 36.58
CA GLY A 16 -14.72 -32.83 37.21
C GLY A 16 -14.36 -31.38 37.59
N ALA A 17 -13.13 -30.90 37.41
CA ALA A 17 -12.77 -29.53 37.78
C ALA A 17 -12.78 -28.59 36.56
N ARG A 18 -13.86 -27.82 36.38
CA ARG A 18 -13.89 -26.64 35.49
C ARG A 18 -13.34 -25.42 36.26
N PRO A 19 -12.45 -24.60 35.69
CA PRO A 19 -12.11 -23.31 36.31
C PRO A 19 -13.30 -22.36 36.19
N SER A 20 -13.69 -21.78 37.34
CA SER A 20 -14.79 -20.83 37.50
C SER A 20 -14.50 -19.51 36.81
N PHE A 21 -15.27 -19.17 35.79
CA PHE A 21 -15.31 -17.84 35.19
C PHE A 21 -15.96 -16.85 36.19
N GLY A 22 -15.33 -15.69 36.40
CA GLY A 22 -15.83 -14.65 37.30
C GLY A 22 -17.16 -14.06 36.82
N VAL A 23 -18.15 -14.05 37.72
CA VAL A 23 -19.46 -13.43 37.50
C VAL A 23 -19.41 -11.99 38.02
N ALA A 24 -19.61 -11.02 37.12
CA ALA A 24 -19.78 -9.61 37.47
C ALA A 24 -21.15 -9.38 38.13
N ARG A 25 -21.16 -8.63 39.24
CA ARG A 25 -22.38 -8.23 39.97
C ARG A 25 -23.10 -7.09 39.24
N PRO A 26 -24.43 -7.11 39.11
CA PRO A 26 -25.18 -5.93 38.66
C PRO A 26 -25.34 -4.93 39.81
N MET A 27 -25.13 -3.64 39.51
CA MET A 27 -25.36 -2.56 40.46
C MET A 27 -26.85 -2.25 40.63
N LYS A 28 -27.25 -2.06 41.90
CA LYS A 28 -28.60 -1.65 42.33
C LYS A 28 -28.90 -0.22 41.86
N SER A 29 -30.08 -0.04 41.27
CA SER A 29 -30.77 1.24 41.10
C SER A 29 -31.32 1.71 42.45
N GLY A 30 -30.95 2.92 42.87
CA GLY A 30 -31.56 3.65 43.99
C GLY A 30 -32.49 4.75 43.48
N GLU A 31 -33.67 4.83 44.08
CA GLU A 31 -34.74 5.79 43.79
C GLU A 31 -34.49 7.21 44.33
N LYS A 32 -34.97 8.18 43.55
CA LYS A 32 -35.65 9.46 43.85
C LYS A 32 -35.29 10.28 45.11
N ALA A 33 -35.00 11.57 44.87
CA ALA A 33 -35.57 12.69 45.62
C ALA A 33 -35.60 13.97 44.74
N ASP A 34 -36.83 14.37 44.43
CA ASP A 34 -37.43 15.71 44.27
C ASP A 34 -36.85 16.86 43.44
N ALA A 35 -37.82 17.52 42.83
CA ALA A 35 -37.77 18.60 41.86
C ALA A 35 -37.84 19.96 42.54
N GLU A 36 -37.22 20.97 41.92
CA GLU A 36 -37.79 22.31 41.83
C GLU A 36 -37.29 23.01 40.55
N SER A 37 -38.21 23.77 39.96
CA SER A 37 -38.26 24.30 38.61
C SER A 37 -37.53 25.62 38.42
N SER A 38 -36.92 25.81 37.25
CA SER A 38 -36.90 27.12 36.57
C SER A 38 -36.76 26.92 35.07
N GLU A 39 -37.86 27.16 34.37
CA GLU A 39 -37.94 27.29 32.91
C GLU A 39 -37.05 28.45 32.45
N GLU A 40 -36.25 28.26 31.40
CA GLU A 40 -35.99 29.35 30.46
C GLU A 40 -35.72 28.80 29.05
N SER A 41 -36.53 29.34 28.15
CA SER A 41 -36.66 29.14 26.71
C SER A 41 -35.44 29.68 25.94
N GLY A 42 -35.12 29.10 24.79
CA GLY A 42 -34.36 29.85 23.78
C GLY A 42 -33.61 29.06 22.71
N GLY A 43 -34.30 28.24 21.93
CA GLY A 43 -33.81 27.85 20.60
C GLY A 43 -34.19 28.91 19.56
N GLY A 44 -33.28 29.27 18.67
CA GLY A 44 -33.61 30.15 17.55
C GLY A 44 -32.43 30.58 16.68
N GLN A 45 -31.96 29.72 15.79
CA GLN A 45 -31.19 30.18 14.62
C GLN A 45 -31.31 29.21 13.44
N PHE A 46 -32.46 29.16 12.79
CA PHE A 46 -32.57 28.88 11.35
C PHE A 46 -33.95 29.37 10.85
N PRO A 47 -34.01 30.23 9.81
CA PRO A 47 -35.29 30.62 9.22
C PRO A 47 -35.87 29.48 8.37
N PRO A 48 -37.20 29.26 8.37
CA PRO A 48 -37.83 28.17 7.63
C PRO A 48 -37.99 28.50 6.14
N LEU A 49 -37.77 27.49 5.30
CA LEU A 49 -38.05 27.52 3.86
C LEU A 49 -39.57 27.42 3.61
N PRO A 50 -40.15 28.22 2.70
CA PRO A 50 -41.56 28.08 2.32
C PRO A 50 -41.78 26.88 1.38
N LYS A 51 -42.87 26.13 1.62
CA LYS A 51 -43.36 25.07 0.72
C LYS A 51 -44.80 25.35 0.28
N GLY A 52 -45.05 25.10 -1.01
CA GLY A 52 -46.36 25.02 -1.68
C GLY A 52 -46.41 25.98 -2.87
N GLY A 53 -46.74 25.61 -4.11
CA GLY A 53 -47.17 24.37 -4.74
C GLY A 53 -47.84 24.76 -6.07
N GLY A 54 -47.62 23.99 -7.15
CA GLY A 54 -48.48 24.00 -8.34
C GLY A 54 -47.93 24.60 -9.64
N SER A 55 -48.09 23.81 -10.71
CA SER A 55 -48.08 24.09 -12.16
C SER A 55 -46.78 24.56 -12.83
N ALA A 56 -46.28 23.66 -13.68
CA ALA A 56 -45.32 23.89 -14.74
C ALA A 56 -45.97 24.62 -15.93
N GLU A 57 -45.32 25.68 -16.43
CA GLU A 57 -45.17 26.08 -17.85
C GLU A 57 -44.25 27.33 -17.94
N PRO A 58 -43.64 27.65 -19.10
CA PRO A 58 -42.22 28.03 -19.19
C PRO A 58 -41.92 29.52 -18.99
N ALA A 59 -40.68 29.79 -18.56
CA ALA A 59 -40.13 31.11 -18.26
C ALA A 59 -40.03 32.04 -19.49
N PRO A 60 -40.23 33.37 -19.32
CA PRO A 60 -39.79 34.36 -20.29
C PRO A 60 -38.29 34.68 -20.07
N ALA A 61 -37.56 34.81 -21.17
CA ALA A 61 -36.15 35.16 -21.18
C ALA A 61 -35.88 36.54 -20.55
N ALA A 62 -34.95 36.60 -19.61
CA ALA A 62 -34.38 37.84 -19.07
C ALA A 62 -33.16 38.29 -19.93
N PRO A 63 -32.81 39.59 -19.91
CA PRO A 63 -32.16 40.26 -21.04
C PRO A 63 -30.62 40.15 -21.01
N LYS A 64 -30.03 40.19 -22.20
CA LYS A 64 -28.58 40.36 -22.41
C LYS A 64 -28.14 41.73 -21.84
N PRO A 65 -27.00 41.84 -21.13
CA PRO A 65 -26.44 43.15 -20.84
C PRO A 65 -25.77 43.70 -22.11
N SER A 66 -26.11 44.94 -22.42
CA SER A 66 -25.44 45.77 -23.44
C SER A 66 -24.16 46.39 -22.83
N PRO A 67 -23.15 46.74 -23.63
CA PRO A 67 -21.82 47.05 -23.15
C PRO A 67 -21.76 48.47 -22.57
N SER A 68 -21.35 48.62 -21.31
CA SER A 68 -20.94 49.92 -20.78
C SER A 68 -19.43 49.98 -20.65
N SER A 69 -18.85 50.97 -21.33
CA SER A 69 -17.52 51.57 -21.15
C SER A 69 -16.80 51.19 -19.85
N GLY A 70 -15.77 50.36 -19.97
CA GLY A 70 -14.81 50.02 -18.91
C GLY A 70 -13.41 49.84 -19.52
N ASN A 71 -12.37 50.19 -18.75
CA ASN A 71 -10.98 50.32 -19.20
C ASN A 71 -10.46 49.09 -19.99
N PRO A 72 -9.66 49.29 -21.06
CA PRO A 72 -9.12 48.18 -21.88
C PRO A 72 -8.17 47.24 -21.11
N ASN A 73 -7.66 47.65 -19.95
CA ASN A 73 -6.81 46.81 -19.09
C ASN A 73 -7.59 45.70 -18.36
N ASP A 74 -8.87 45.91 -18.05
CA ASP A 74 -9.68 44.91 -17.32
C ASP A 74 -10.06 43.74 -18.25
N ASP A 75 -10.29 44.02 -19.53
CA ASP A 75 -10.58 43.01 -20.57
C ASP A 75 -9.32 42.20 -20.95
N ALA A 76 -8.13 42.81 -20.84
CA ALA A 76 -6.85 42.11 -21.03
C ALA A 76 -6.51 41.16 -19.87
N MET A 77 -6.78 41.57 -18.63
CA MET A 77 -6.57 40.75 -17.43
C MET A 77 -7.56 39.58 -17.36
N ALA A 78 -8.81 39.79 -17.79
CA ALA A 78 -9.80 38.72 -17.91
C ALA A 78 -9.34 37.62 -18.88
N ARG A 79 -8.89 37.98 -20.08
CA ARG A 79 -8.37 37.02 -21.08
C ARG A 79 -7.08 36.33 -20.64
N LEU A 80 -6.23 37.01 -19.86
CA LEU A 80 -5.02 36.42 -19.30
C LEU A 80 -5.37 35.38 -18.22
N SER A 81 -6.35 35.67 -17.36
CA SER A 81 -6.85 34.75 -16.34
C SER A 81 -7.52 33.52 -16.95
N GLU A 82 -8.24 33.70 -18.06
CA GLU A 82 -8.90 32.63 -18.79
C GLU A 82 -7.89 31.69 -19.47
N ARG A 83 -6.81 32.26 -20.04
CA ARG A 83 -5.66 31.46 -20.53
C ARG A 83 -4.93 30.74 -19.41
N MET A 84 -4.69 31.41 -18.29
CA MET A 84 -3.98 30.84 -17.15
C MET A 84 -4.75 29.66 -16.55
N ASN A 85 -6.08 29.77 -16.47
CA ASN A 85 -6.96 28.67 -16.06
C ASN A 85 -7.03 27.55 -17.11
N ALA A 86 -6.98 27.86 -18.41
CA ALA A 86 -6.91 26.85 -19.46
C ALA A 86 -5.59 26.06 -19.46
N THR A 87 -4.46 26.69 -19.07
CA THR A 87 -3.19 25.98 -18.86
C THR A 87 -3.14 25.12 -17.59
N HIS A 88 -3.99 25.40 -16.59
CA HIS A 88 -4.09 24.56 -15.38
C HIS A 88 -5.12 23.44 -15.48
N ALA A 89 -5.98 23.44 -16.51
CA ALA A 89 -6.93 22.35 -16.76
C ALA A 89 -6.25 21.04 -17.22
N THR A 90 -4.99 21.08 -17.64
CA THR A 90 -4.21 19.91 -18.06
C THR A 90 -3.55 19.13 -16.91
N ASP A 91 -3.71 19.56 -15.65
CA ASP A 91 -3.17 18.84 -14.48
C ASP A 91 -4.15 17.80 -13.90
N SER A 92 -5.31 17.56 -14.53
CA SER A 92 -6.34 16.65 -14.01
C SER A 92 -6.27 15.21 -14.55
N GLU A 93 -5.30 14.85 -15.39
CA GLU A 93 -5.23 13.50 -16.01
C GLU A 93 -4.14 12.56 -15.45
N VAL A 94 -3.50 12.90 -14.33
CA VAL A 94 -2.45 12.01 -13.77
C VAL A 94 -3.03 10.68 -13.27
N GLY A 95 -4.29 10.65 -12.81
CA GLY A 95 -4.97 9.42 -12.37
C GLY A 95 -5.54 8.54 -13.49
N GLY A 96 -5.83 9.12 -14.67
CA GLY A 96 -6.37 8.37 -15.82
C GLY A 96 -5.30 7.53 -16.53
N PHE A 97 -4.07 8.05 -16.54
CA PHE A 97 -2.91 7.43 -17.16
C PHE A 97 -2.47 6.15 -16.45
N GLU A 98 -2.31 6.17 -15.13
CA GLU A 98 -1.92 5.00 -14.34
C GLU A 98 -2.97 3.89 -14.39
N ALA A 99 -4.26 4.24 -14.29
CA ALA A 99 -5.36 3.30 -14.42
C ALA A 99 -5.43 2.66 -15.82
N SER A 100 -5.13 3.44 -16.88
CA SER A 100 -5.07 2.94 -18.25
C SER A 100 -3.88 2.00 -18.46
N ILE A 101 -2.70 2.33 -17.92
CA ILE A 101 -1.54 1.45 -17.93
C ILE A 101 -1.84 0.13 -17.22
N HIS A 102 -2.44 0.18 -16.03
CA HIS A 102 -2.76 -1.04 -15.27
C HIS A 102 -3.69 -1.96 -16.06
N LYS A 103 -4.72 -1.40 -16.71
CA LYS A 103 -5.66 -2.15 -17.54
C LYS A 103 -5.01 -2.74 -18.79
N ILE A 104 -4.11 -2.01 -19.43
CA ILE A 104 -3.36 -2.51 -20.59
C ILE A 104 -2.36 -3.59 -20.15
N LYS A 105 -1.68 -3.39 -19.02
CA LYS A 105 -0.79 -4.38 -18.41
C LYS A 105 -1.49 -5.72 -18.21
N GLU A 106 -2.67 -5.72 -17.58
CA GLU A 106 -3.47 -6.93 -17.36
C GLU A 106 -3.82 -7.69 -18.64
N GLN A 107 -3.96 -6.99 -19.78
CA GLN A 107 -4.28 -7.60 -21.07
C GLN A 107 -3.06 -8.07 -21.86
N VAL A 108 -1.92 -7.40 -21.67
CA VAL A 108 -0.68 -7.68 -22.41
C VAL A 108 0.15 -8.77 -21.72
N LEU A 109 0.23 -8.76 -20.39
CA LEU A 109 1.08 -9.66 -19.61
C LEU A 109 0.78 -11.16 -19.86
N PRO A 110 -0.48 -11.63 -19.92
CA PRO A 110 -0.77 -13.04 -20.19
C PRO A 110 -0.27 -13.49 -21.56
N ARG A 111 -0.43 -12.65 -22.60
CA ARG A 111 0.02 -12.94 -23.97
C ARG A 111 1.53 -12.95 -24.11
N LEU A 112 2.23 -12.13 -23.31
CA LEU A 112 3.69 -12.16 -23.24
C LEU A 112 4.19 -13.46 -22.60
N LEU A 113 3.54 -13.89 -21.51
CA LEU A 113 3.91 -15.13 -20.80
C LEU A 113 3.57 -16.40 -21.59
N GLU A 114 2.56 -16.38 -22.46
CA GLU A 114 2.28 -17.49 -23.39
C GLU A 114 3.36 -17.65 -24.46
N ARG A 115 4.02 -16.55 -24.83
CA ARG A 115 5.04 -16.52 -25.88
C ARG A 115 6.47 -16.66 -25.34
N VAL A 116 6.68 -16.52 -24.02
CA VAL A 116 8.01 -16.54 -23.42
C VAL A 116 8.08 -17.50 -22.24
N ASP A 117 9.03 -18.43 -22.33
CA ASP A 117 9.33 -19.35 -21.24
C ASP A 117 9.93 -18.61 -20.03
N PRO A 118 9.30 -18.68 -18.85
CA PRO A 118 9.76 -17.98 -17.65
C PRO A 118 11.16 -18.44 -17.18
N GLU A 119 11.56 -19.67 -17.52
CA GLU A 119 12.91 -20.17 -17.23
C GLU A 119 13.98 -19.54 -18.13
N ALA A 120 13.68 -19.33 -19.42
CA ALA A 120 14.59 -18.68 -20.35
C ALA A 120 14.76 -17.19 -20.00
N ALA A 121 13.66 -16.51 -19.64
CA ALA A 121 13.66 -15.13 -19.20
C ALA A 121 14.51 -14.88 -17.94
N ALA A 122 14.60 -15.87 -17.04
CA ALA A 122 15.40 -15.77 -15.82
C ALA A 122 16.92 -15.86 -16.04
N THR A 123 17.36 -16.30 -17.23
CA THR A 123 18.79 -16.50 -17.55
C THR A 123 19.42 -15.31 -18.30
N LEU A 124 18.59 -14.44 -18.87
CA LEU A 124 19.00 -13.30 -19.68
C LEU A 124 19.22 -12.06 -18.83
N THR A 125 20.05 -11.14 -19.32
CA THR A 125 20.24 -9.84 -18.66
C THR A 125 19.05 -8.91 -18.91
N LYS A 126 18.90 -7.86 -18.09
CA LYS A 126 17.79 -6.90 -18.21
C LYS A 126 17.74 -6.25 -19.59
N ASP A 127 18.89 -5.98 -20.18
CA ASP A 127 19.01 -5.30 -21.47
C ASP A 127 18.66 -6.25 -22.63
N GLU A 128 19.25 -7.45 -22.68
CA GLU A 128 18.94 -8.46 -23.71
C GLU A 128 17.46 -8.83 -23.72
N LEU A 129 16.89 -9.04 -22.53
CA LEU A 129 15.50 -9.42 -22.41
C LEU A 129 14.56 -8.26 -22.80
N SER A 130 14.95 -7.00 -22.55
CA SER A 130 14.20 -5.83 -23.02
C SER A 130 14.17 -5.72 -24.54
N GLU A 131 15.28 -6.05 -25.21
CA GLU A 131 15.36 -6.05 -26.68
C GLU A 131 14.51 -7.16 -27.30
N GLU A 132 14.47 -8.34 -26.67
CA GLU A 132 13.64 -9.47 -27.09
C GLU A 132 12.13 -9.21 -26.86
N PHE A 133 11.76 -8.60 -25.72
CA PHE A 133 10.36 -8.35 -25.41
C PHE A 133 9.77 -7.16 -26.16
N ARG A 134 10.55 -6.14 -26.49
CA ARG A 134 10.07 -4.94 -27.19
C ARG A 134 9.26 -5.26 -28.46
N PRO A 135 9.73 -6.09 -29.41
CA PRO A 135 8.95 -6.42 -30.60
C PRO A 135 7.65 -7.16 -30.27
N ILE A 136 7.66 -8.05 -29.28
CA ILE A 136 6.46 -8.81 -28.85
C ILE A 136 5.43 -7.87 -28.22
N ILE A 137 5.88 -6.92 -27.36
CA ILE A 137 5.00 -5.91 -26.77
C ILE A 137 4.36 -5.05 -27.87
N MET A 138 5.14 -4.62 -28.87
CA MET A 138 4.63 -3.82 -29.99
C MET A 138 3.60 -4.60 -30.84
N GLU A 139 3.84 -5.88 -31.12
CA GLU A 139 2.90 -6.76 -31.82
C GLU A 139 1.58 -6.89 -31.05
N VAL A 140 1.65 -7.19 -29.74
CA VAL A 140 0.47 -7.36 -28.90
C VAL A 140 -0.32 -6.06 -28.76
N LEU A 141 0.34 -4.91 -28.66
CA LEU A 141 -0.32 -3.60 -28.67
C LEU A 141 -1.05 -3.32 -29.99
N ALA A 142 -0.44 -3.72 -31.12
CA ALA A 142 -1.05 -3.59 -32.44
C ALA A 142 -2.27 -4.51 -32.59
N GLU A 143 -2.19 -5.77 -32.13
CA GLU A 143 -3.31 -6.73 -32.10
C GLU A 143 -4.49 -6.18 -31.28
N LEU A 144 -4.21 -5.59 -30.12
CA LEU A 144 -5.20 -5.02 -29.21
C LEU A 144 -5.77 -3.67 -29.69
N LYS A 145 -5.24 -3.09 -30.78
CA LYS A 145 -5.61 -1.78 -31.32
C LYS A 145 -5.52 -0.66 -30.28
N VAL A 146 -4.58 -0.75 -29.35
CA VAL A 146 -4.38 0.27 -28.32
C VAL A 146 -3.41 1.32 -28.87
N THR A 147 -3.88 2.55 -29.00
CA THR A 147 -3.06 3.68 -29.41
C THR A 147 -2.43 4.33 -28.19
N LEU A 148 -1.14 4.09 -27.98
CA LEU A 148 -0.35 4.72 -26.91
C LEU A 148 0.59 5.76 -27.50
N ASN A 149 0.73 6.90 -26.84
CA ASN A 149 1.77 7.88 -27.14
C ASN A 149 3.15 7.31 -26.75
N ARG A 150 4.24 7.81 -27.35
CA ARG A 150 5.61 7.29 -27.15
C ARG A 150 6.04 7.24 -25.68
N ARG A 151 5.63 8.24 -24.89
CA ARG A 151 5.88 8.29 -23.44
C ARG A 151 5.16 7.16 -22.69
N GLU A 152 3.95 6.84 -23.12
CA GLU A 152 3.10 5.80 -22.52
C GLU A 152 3.59 4.41 -22.88
N GLN A 153 4.03 4.22 -24.13
CA GLN A 153 4.69 2.99 -24.57
C GLN A 153 5.94 2.70 -23.74
N PHE A 154 6.79 3.71 -23.54
CA PHE A 154 8.01 3.56 -22.74
C PHE A 154 7.70 3.28 -21.26
N ALA A 155 6.67 3.92 -20.70
CA ALA A 155 6.22 3.64 -19.33
C ALA A 155 5.69 2.20 -19.19
N LEU A 156 4.86 1.74 -20.15
CA LEU A 156 4.35 0.37 -20.17
C LEU A 156 5.47 -0.66 -20.34
N GLU A 157 6.42 -0.41 -21.25
CA GLU A 157 7.59 -1.27 -21.46
C GLU A 157 8.38 -1.42 -20.15
N LYS A 158 8.67 -0.31 -19.47
CA LYS A 158 9.36 -0.35 -18.17
C LYS A 158 8.58 -1.15 -17.13
N VAL A 159 7.27 -0.92 -16.99
CA VAL A 159 6.42 -1.64 -16.03
C VAL A 159 6.37 -3.14 -16.34
N LEU A 160 6.25 -3.52 -17.61
CA LEU A 160 6.23 -4.93 -18.02
C LEU A 160 7.58 -5.61 -17.77
N ILE A 161 8.69 -4.93 -18.05
CA ILE A 161 10.04 -5.43 -17.77
C ILE A 161 10.23 -5.60 -16.26
N ASP A 162 9.83 -4.61 -15.46
CA ASP A 162 9.94 -4.68 -14.00
C ASP A 162 9.01 -5.76 -13.42
N GLU A 163 7.89 -6.10 -14.07
CA GLU A 163 7.06 -7.26 -13.72
C GLU A 163 7.74 -8.61 -14.03
N LEU A 164 8.42 -8.69 -15.17
CA LEU A 164 9.07 -9.91 -15.67
C LEU A 164 10.43 -10.18 -14.99
N LEU A 165 11.16 -9.13 -14.61
CA LEU A 165 12.51 -9.24 -14.04
C LEU A 165 12.64 -8.74 -12.60
N GLY A 166 11.82 -7.77 -12.21
CA GLY A 166 11.87 -7.15 -10.88
C GLY A 166 10.97 -7.86 -9.88
N PHE A 167 10.56 -7.11 -8.85
CA PHE A 167 9.66 -7.62 -7.80
C PHE A 167 8.17 -7.45 -8.14
N GLY A 168 7.87 -7.12 -9.40
CA GLY A 168 6.50 -6.90 -9.89
C GLY A 168 5.80 -5.79 -9.11
N PRO A 169 4.54 -6.00 -8.65
CA PRO A 169 3.79 -4.98 -7.93
C PRO A 169 4.48 -4.48 -6.64
N LEU A 170 5.43 -5.24 -6.09
CA LEU A 170 6.20 -4.84 -4.90
C LEU A 170 7.21 -3.73 -5.18
N GLU A 171 7.66 -3.56 -6.43
CA GLU A 171 8.67 -2.58 -6.81
C GLU A 171 8.21 -1.15 -6.46
N GLU A 172 6.93 -0.84 -6.66
CA GLU A 172 6.35 0.47 -6.32
C GLU A 172 6.42 0.73 -4.80
N LEU A 173 6.13 -0.28 -3.98
CA LEU A 173 6.18 -0.16 -2.52
C LEU A 173 7.63 -0.14 -1.98
N LEU A 174 8.53 -0.86 -2.63
CA LEU A 174 9.95 -0.88 -2.27
C LEU A 174 10.62 0.46 -2.58
N ASN A 175 10.19 1.15 -3.63
CA ASN A 175 10.68 2.49 -3.96
C ASN A 175 10.06 3.61 -3.13
N ASP A 176 8.95 3.39 -2.43
CA ASP A 176 8.29 4.40 -1.58
C ASP A 176 9.01 4.61 -0.23
N PRO A 177 9.69 5.75 0.01
CA PRO A 177 10.45 5.97 1.24
C PRO A 177 9.59 6.08 2.51
N ASP A 178 8.27 6.29 2.39
CA ASP A 178 7.37 6.41 3.54
C ASP A 178 6.93 5.03 4.07
N VAL A 179 7.21 3.95 3.34
CA VAL A 179 6.88 2.57 3.73
C VAL A 179 8.02 1.97 4.58
N SER A 180 7.70 1.48 5.77
CA SER A 180 8.64 0.81 6.68
C SER A 180 8.58 -0.72 6.62
N ASP A 181 7.39 -1.29 6.46
CA ASP A 181 7.16 -2.74 6.41
C ASP A 181 6.13 -3.08 5.34
N ILE A 182 6.32 -4.21 4.66
CA ILE A 182 5.43 -4.74 3.63
C ILE A 182 5.09 -6.17 4.02
N MET A 183 3.80 -6.47 4.18
CA MET A 183 3.30 -7.79 4.57
C MET A 183 2.31 -8.30 3.53
N VAL A 184 2.69 -9.34 2.80
CA VAL A 184 1.86 -10.01 1.81
C VAL A 184 1.34 -11.31 2.42
N ASN A 185 0.02 -11.41 2.59
CA ASN A 185 -0.65 -12.59 3.16
C ASN A 185 -1.35 -13.46 2.09
N GLY A 186 -1.07 -13.19 0.82
CA GLY A 186 -1.66 -13.83 -0.35
C GLY A 186 -1.79 -12.85 -1.51
N PRO A 187 -2.28 -13.30 -2.68
CA PRO A 187 -2.26 -12.49 -3.89
C PRO A 187 -3.15 -11.23 -3.82
N GLN A 188 -4.23 -11.28 -3.03
CA GLN A 188 -5.23 -10.20 -2.94
C GLN A 188 -5.07 -9.34 -1.67
N GLN A 189 -4.15 -9.71 -0.77
CA GLN A 189 -4.07 -9.12 0.56
C GLN A 189 -2.64 -8.70 0.89
N THR A 190 -2.34 -7.44 0.59
CA THR A 190 -1.05 -6.80 0.90
C THR A 190 -1.25 -5.63 1.85
N TYR A 191 -0.47 -5.61 2.91
CA TYR A 191 -0.42 -4.55 3.90
C TYR A 191 0.90 -3.82 3.84
N ILE A 192 0.85 -2.53 4.14
CA ILE A 192 2.02 -1.68 4.32
C ILE A 192 1.93 -0.92 5.63
N GLU A 193 3.07 -0.77 6.27
CA GLU A 193 3.21 0.14 7.40
C GLU A 193 3.74 1.49 6.90
N LYS A 194 2.99 2.55 7.18
CA LYS A 194 3.40 3.94 6.95
C LYS A 194 3.31 4.70 8.26
N ASN A 195 4.39 5.35 8.69
CA ASN A 195 4.43 6.13 9.93
C ASN A 195 3.89 5.38 11.16
N GLY A 196 4.22 4.09 11.30
CA GLY A 196 3.76 3.26 12.42
C GLY A 196 2.32 2.76 12.33
N LYS A 197 1.62 2.98 11.21
CA LYS A 197 0.24 2.55 11.00
C LYS A 197 0.16 1.55 9.86
N LEU A 198 -0.49 0.42 10.13
CA LEU A 198 -0.78 -0.59 9.13
C LEU A 198 -1.97 -0.16 8.26
N THR A 199 -1.79 -0.21 6.94
CA THR A 199 -2.79 0.15 5.94
C THR A 199 -2.80 -0.90 4.84
N LEU A 200 -3.94 -1.06 4.16
CA LEU A 200 -4.02 -1.95 3.00
C LEU A 200 -3.37 -1.25 1.81
N ALA A 201 -2.46 -1.95 1.13
CA ALA A 201 -1.79 -1.41 -0.05
C ALA A 201 -2.73 -1.46 -1.26
N PRO A 202 -2.63 -0.50 -2.20
CA PRO A 202 -3.42 -0.50 -3.42
C PRO A 202 -2.93 -1.51 -4.47
N ILE A 203 -1.93 -2.33 -4.15
CA ILE A 203 -1.37 -3.31 -5.08
C ILE A 203 -2.02 -4.68 -4.91
N GLN A 204 -2.12 -5.42 -6.01
CA GLN A 204 -2.58 -6.81 -6.02
C GLN A 204 -1.71 -7.64 -6.96
N PHE A 205 -1.55 -8.91 -6.61
CA PHE A 205 -0.96 -9.90 -7.49
C PHE A 205 -2.07 -10.56 -8.31
N ARG A 206 -1.77 -10.91 -9.56
CA ARG A 206 -2.69 -11.62 -10.45
C ARG A 206 -3.26 -12.91 -9.83
N ASP A 207 -2.37 -13.78 -9.36
CA ASP A 207 -2.69 -15.08 -8.82
C ASP A 207 -1.62 -15.57 -7.83
N GLU A 208 -1.86 -16.71 -7.18
CA GLU A 208 -0.95 -17.31 -6.21
C GLU A 208 0.36 -17.77 -6.86
N GLN A 209 0.32 -18.26 -8.10
CA GLN A 209 1.50 -18.71 -8.83
C GLN A 209 2.44 -17.53 -9.16
N HIS A 210 1.89 -16.38 -9.50
CA HIS A 210 2.62 -15.15 -9.76
C HIS A 210 3.31 -14.65 -8.48
N LEU A 211 2.59 -14.67 -7.35
CA LEU A 211 3.19 -14.35 -6.05
C LEU A 211 4.31 -15.32 -5.67
N PHE A 212 4.11 -16.63 -5.89
CA PHE A 212 5.12 -17.65 -5.65
C PHE A 212 6.36 -17.47 -6.53
N GLN A 213 6.18 -17.13 -7.82
CA GLN A 213 7.28 -16.83 -8.73
C GLN A 213 8.07 -15.58 -8.30
N ILE A 214 7.40 -14.53 -7.83
CA ILE A 214 8.08 -13.34 -7.28
C ILE A 214 8.87 -13.71 -6.03
N ALA A 215 8.25 -14.45 -5.10
CA ALA A 215 8.92 -14.94 -3.90
C ALA A 215 10.18 -15.76 -4.24
N GLN A 216 10.07 -16.68 -5.20
CA GLN A 216 11.19 -17.50 -5.62
C GLN A 216 12.30 -16.67 -6.29
N ARG A 217 11.96 -15.67 -7.10
CA ARG A 217 12.93 -14.73 -7.69
C ARG A 217 13.69 -13.94 -6.63
N ILE A 218 13.00 -13.38 -5.63
CA ILE A 218 13.63 -12.65 -4.52
C ILE A 218 14.66 -13.53 -3.81
N VAL A 219 14.26 -14.75 -3.47
CA VAL A 219 15.10 -15.70 -2.71
C VAL A 219 16.28 -16.18 -3.57
N ASN A 220 16.06 -16.46 -4.86
CA ASN A 220 17.10 -16.87 -5.81
C ASN A 220 18.16 -15.79 -6.04
N GLN A 221 17.77 -14.51 -6.07
CA GLN A 221 18.71 -13.40 -6.25
C GLN A 221 19.75 -13.31 -5.13
N VAL A 222 19.42 -13.83 -3.93
CA VAL A 222 20.30 -13.88 -2.76
C VAL A 222 20.99 -15.25 -2.62
N GLY A 223 20.86 -16.12 -3.63
CA GLY A 223 21.46 -17.46 -3.64
C GLY A 223 20.80 -18.46 -2.69
N ARG A 224 19.55 -18.19 -2.30
CA ARG A 224 18.72 -19.12 -1.51
C ARG A 224 17.73 -19.82 -2.43
N ARG A 225 17.03 -20.83 -1.92
CA ARG A 225 15.93 -21.52 -2.64
C ARG A 225 14.71 -21.62 -1.74
N VAL A 226 13.54 -21.53 -2.35
CA VAL A 226 12.25 -21.74 -1.70
C VAL A 226 11.41 -22.63 -2.60
N ASP A 227 10.90 -23.73 -2.04
CA ASP A 227 10.06 -24.71 -2.70
C ASP A 227 9.26 -25.50 -1.65
N GLN A 228 8.48 -26.50 -2.07
CA GLN A 228 7.67 -27.31 -1.16
C GLN A 228 8.51 -28.17 -0.18
N THR A 229 9.78 -28.41 -0.49
CA THR A 229 10.70 -29.16 0.39
C THR A 229 11.39 -28.25 1.40
N THR A 230 11.64 -26.99 1.00
CA THR A 230 12.23 -25.93 1.81
C THR A 230 11.28 -24.71 1.80
N PRO A 231 10.18 -24.77 2.58
CA PRO A 231 9.08 -23.80 2.47
C PRO A 231 9.30 -22.48 3.21
N LEU A 232 10.45 -22.29 3.85
CA LEU A 232 10.81 -21.09 4.61
C LEU A 232 12.16 -20.60 4.12
N ALA A 233 12.26 -19.31 3.79
CA ALA A 233 13.51 -18.69 3.41
C ALA A 233 13.65 -17.28 3.97
N ASP A 234 14.83 -16.97 4.48
CA ASP A 234 15.25 -15.62 4.85
C ASP A 234 16.28 -15.11 3.85
N ALA A 235 16.07 -13.88 3.38
CA ALA A 235 16.90 -13.24 2.37
C ALA A 235 17.15 -11.77 2.72
N ARG A 236 18.20 -11.20 2.12
CA ARG A 236 18.54 -9.79 2.23
C ARG A 236 18.62 -9.18 0.84
N LEU A 237 17.76 -8.20 0.59
CA LEU A 237 17.73 -7.47 -0.66
C LEU A 237 18.97 -6.58 -0.82
N LYS A 238 19.20 -6.09 -2.04
CA LYS A 238 20.35 -5.24 -2.38
C LYS A 238 20.33 -3.90 -1.65
N ASP A 239 19.15 -3.40 -1.32
CA ASP A 239 18.92 -2.20 -0.50
C ASP A 239 19.21 -2.42 1.00
N GLY A 240 19.48 -3.66 1.43
CA GLY A 240 19.70 -4.04 2.82
C GLY A 240 18.43 -4.41 3.59
N SER A 241 17.26 -4.33 2.94
CA SER A 241 15.98 -4.77 3.48
C SER A 241 15.98 -6.27 3.74
N ARG A 242 15.25 -6.69 4.78
CA ARG A 242 15.17 -8.09 5.19
C ARG A 242 13.86 -8.67 4.69
N VAL A 243 13.94 -9.83 4.04
CA VAL A 243 12.79 -10.53 3.49
C VAL A 243 12.66 -11.89 4.15
N ASN A 244 11.45 -12.21 4.61
CA ASN A 244 11.04 -13.53 5.02
C ASN A 244 9.97 -14.03 4.06
N VAL A 245 10.14 -15.24 3.54
CA VAL A 245 9.21 -15.90 2.63
C VAL A 245 8.75 -17.22 3.25
N ILE A 246 7.45 -17.45 3.22
CA ILE A 246 6.82 -18.70 3.66
C ILE A 246 5.89 -19.19 2.56
N VAL A 247 6.05 -20.43 2.13
CA VAL A 247 5.22 -21.06 1.09
C VAL A 247 4.48 -22.30 1.65
N PRO A 248 3.45 -22.80 0.96
CA PRO A 248 2.83 -24.08 1.32
C PRO A 248 3.88 -25.21 1.39
N PRO A 249 3.78 -26.15 2.36
CA PRO A 249 2.64 -26.39 3.25
C PRO A 249 2.62 -25.58 4.56
N LEU A 250 3.63 -24.74 4.85
CA LEU A 250 3.68 -24.00 6.12
C LEU A 250 2.67 -22.86 6.18
N SER A 251 2.38 -22.24 5.05
CA SER A 251 1.33 -21.23 4.94
C SER A 251 0.04 -21.82 4.38
N LEU A 252 -1.02 -21.76 5.18
CA LEU A 252 -2.35 -22.31 4.84
C LEU A 252 -3.08 -21.51 3.75
N LYS A 253 -2.75 -20.22 3.60
CA LYS A 253 -3.44 -19.29 2.70
C LYS A 253 -2.68 -19.06 1.38
N GLY A 254 -1.63 -19.84 1.11
CA GLY A 254 -0.74 -19.66 -0.02
C GLY A 254 0.56 -18.93 0.37
N THR A 255 1.33 -18.47 -0.61
CA THR A 255 2.60 -17.79 -0.35
C THR A 255 2.42 -16.51 0.48
N ALA A 256 3.26 -16.34 1.49
CA ALA A 256 3.33 -15.16 2.34
C ALA A 256 4.74 -14.57 2.34
N ILE A 257 4.84 -13.24 2.31
CA ILE A 257 6.11 -12.51 2.27
C ILE A 257 6.05 -11.38 3.30
N SER A 258 7.09 -11.21 4.10
CA SER A 258 7.29 -10.03 4.95
C SER A 258 8.61 -9.37 4.59
N ILE A 259 8.55 -8.07 4.26
CA ILE A 259 9.71 -7.27 3.90
C ILE A 259 9.83 -6.09 4.85
N ARG A 260 10.86 -6.13 5.69
CA ARG A 260 11.21 -5.04 6.58
C ARG A 260 12.22 -4.15 5.87
N LYS A 261 11.78 -2.96 5.49
CA LYS A 261 12.62 -2.01 4.74
C LYS A 261 13.69 -1.42 5.63
N PHE A 262 14.88 -1.27 5.07
CA PHE A 262 15.92 -0.49 5.73
C PHE A 262 15.66 0.99 5.45
N SER A 263 15.40 1.78 6.49
CA SER A 263 15.21 3.23 6.33
C SER A 263 16.48 3.86 5.78
N GLU A 264 16.37 4.60 4.67
CA GLU A 264 17.47 5.38 4.13
C GLU A 264 17.92 6.48 5.10
N LYS A 265 16.97 7.01 5.89
CA LYS A 265 17.26 8.03 6.91
C LYS A 265 17.75 7.33 8.19
N PRO A 266 19.02 7.50 8.57
CA PRO A 266 19.52 6.96 9.82
C PRO A 266 18.91 7.71 11.00
N ILE A 267 18.49 6.97 12.02
CA ILE A 267 17.96 7.55 13.26
C ILE A 267 19.14 8.09 14.09
N THR A 268 19.10 9.38 14.41
CA THR A 268 20.13 10.02 15.25
C THR A 268 19.74 10.02 16.73
N LEU A 269 20.71 10.20 17.62
CA LEU A 269 20.45 10.34 19.06
C LEU A 269 19.55 11.55 19.37
N ASP A 270 19.63 12.62 18.58
CA ASP A 270 18.76 13.79 18.72
C ASP A 270 17.32 13.47 18.33
N MET A 271 17.12 12.72 17.25
CA MET A 271 15.79 12.23 16.85
C MET A 271 15.19 11.30 17.93
N LEU A 272 15.98 10.41 18.53
CA LEU A 272 15.50 9.55 19.62
C LEU A 272 15.05 10.35 20.85
N LYS A 273 15.75 11.45 21.15
CA LYS A 273 15.35 12.40 22.20
C LYS A 273 14.03 13.07 21.85
N GLU A 274 13.89 13.56 20.62
CA GLU A 274 12.67 14.21 20.12
C GLU A 274 11.46 13.26 20.09
N PHE A 275 11.68 11.99 19.75
CA PHE A 275 10.65 10.94 19.79
C PHE A 275 10.27 10.52 21.23
N GLY A 276 10.91 11.09 22.25
CA GLY A 276 10.68 10.73 23.65
C GLY A 276 11.17 9.32 24.01
N SER A 277 12.00 8.70 23.15
CA SER A 277 12.59 7.39 23.42
C SER A 277 13.67 7.45 24.50
N MET A 278 14.22 8.64 24.77
CA MET A 278 15.20 8.89 25.83
C MET A 278 15.12 10.30 26.40
N SER A 279 15.58 10.46 27.65
CA SER A 279 15.73 11.79 28.26
C SER A 279 16.90 12.56 27.67
N GLU A 280 16.84 13.89 27.77
CA GLU A 280 17.94 14.77 27.32
C GLU A 280 19.26 14.43 28.00
N LYS A 281 19.24 14.18 29.32
CA LYS A 281 20.44 13.79 30.08
C LYS A 281 21.06 12.49 29.56
N MET A 282 20.22 11.51 29.19
CA MET A 282 20.70 10.24 28.64
C MET A 282 21.28 10.42 27.24
N CYS A 283 20.65 11.24 26.39
CA CYS A 283 21.18 11.60 25.07
C CYS A 283 22.57 12.24 25.21
N THR A 284 22.74 13.21 26.11
CA THR A 284 24.05 13.84 26.37
C THR A 284 25.08 12.83 26.89
N ALA A 285 24.70 11.96 27.82
CA ALA A 285 25.60 10.93 28.35
C ALA A 285 26.08 9.97 27.25
N LEU A 286 25.17 9.51 26.37
CA LEU A 286 25.51 8.65 25.24
C LEU A 286 26.42 9.36 24.22
N LYS A 287 26.19 10.65 23.96
CA LYS A 287 27.07 11.46 23.11
C LYS A 287 28.48 11.55 23.69
N ILE A 288 28.61 11.79 24.99
CA ILE A 288 29.92 11.84 25.68
C ILE A 288 30.59 10.48 25.65
N ALA A 289 29.86 9.41 26.01
CA ALA A 289 30.40 8.05 26.03
C ALA A 289 30.90 7.60 24.64
N GLY A 290 30.16 7.94 23.58
CA GLY A 290 30.60 7.73 22.19
C GLY A 290 31.85 8.52 21.82
N ALA A 291 31.91 9.81 22.19
CA ALA A 291 33.11 10.65 21.96
C ALA A 291 34.34 10.15 22.74
N SER A 292 34.13 9.60 23.94
CA SER A 292 35.16 8.97 24.77
C SER A 292 35.51 7.53 24.35
N ARG A 293 34.90 7.01 23.28
CA ARG A 293 35.11 5.63 22.78
C ARG A 293 34.87 4.55 23.84
N MET A 294 33.88 4.77 24.70
CA MET A 294 33.45 3.75 25.65
C MET A 294 32.76 2.61 24.91
N ASN A 295 32.93 1.38 25.41
CA ASN A 295 32.19 0.23 24.90
C ASN A 295 30.77 0.24 25.47
N ILE A 296 29.77 0.24 24.58
CA ILE A 296 28.34 0.25 24.93
C ILE A 296 27.68 -0.85 24.09
N VAL A 297 26.80 -1.65 24.71
CA VAL A 297 26.05 -2.75 24.09
C VAL A 297 24.57 -2.51 24.27
#